data_AF-A0A942HLU1-F1
#
_entry.id   AF-A0A942HLU1-F1
#
_cell.length_a   1.000
_cell.length_b   1.000
_cell.length_c   1.000
_cell.angle_alpha   90.00
_cell.angle_beta   90.00
_cell.angle_gamma   90.00
#
_symmetry.space_group_name_H-M   'P 1'
#
loop_
_entity.id
_entity.type
_entity.pdbx_description
1 polymer ?
#
loop_
_entity_poly.entity_id
_entity_poly.type
_entity_poly.pdbx_seq_one_letter_code
_entity_poly.pdbx_strand_id
1 'polypeptide(L)'
;MKKRSWMRATIGVAVMSALLALLGPLTAGAAAASCTPKTNIEAIIDDSGSMAITDSNKLRVQGMDLLIDTLPASTTLGAVEFGSGFFEEPSADSVFKPEPVGANAAAMKKALGVAIQANNGGTDYNAAFAASDAENPTAQARIFLTDGGHNVGEYNNGHLVHNVPTYVIGFSEGLAAPEDQARLERIASETGGHYYPLSDSSQLQAVMNSIGAELTCQTPPRTFTDKLAQGKSKVHVVSVGGSTKTVQIALTWASPLDKFKLSGISLVQHGRPIAVAPRPSAKTPKPRKLKIKRRGSSTFLVVEVGGLSKGNLKFKVQAVTIGSGEPQVTLTTQVGPKRK
;
A
#
# COMPACT_ATOMS: atom_id res chain seq x y z
N MET A 1 22.12 33.60 -52.86
CA MET A 1 21.00 32.64 -52.92
C MET A 1 20.81 32.02 -51.53
N LYS A 2 19.68 32.31 -50.88
CA LYS A 2 19.32 31.82 -49.53
C LYS A 2 18.75 30.40 -49.65
N LYS A 3 19.21 29.44 -48.82
CA LYS A 3 18.44 28.22 -48.51
C LYS A 3 18.30 28.08 -46.99
N ARG A 4 17.06 28.22 -46.54
CA ARG A 4 16.51 27.90 -45.22
C ARG A 4 16.12 26.41 -45.19
N SER A 5 16.31 25.76 -44.05
CA SER A 5 15.57 24.55 -43.65
C SER A 5 15.69 24.41 -42.13
N TRP A 6 14.80 25.04 -41.36
CA TRP A 6 13.61 24.45 -40.71
C TRP A 6 13.93 23.29 -39.74
N MET A 7 14.18 23.69 -38.49
CA MET A 7 14.05 22.84 -37.30
C MET A 7 12.57 22.51 -37.08
N ARG A 8 12.24 21.22 -36.97
CA ARG A 8 10.96 20.77 -36.41
C ARG A 8 11.16 20.57 -34.90
N ALA A 9 10.54 21.46 -34.12
CA ALA A 9 10.36 21.27 -32.69
C ALA A 9 9.17 20.32 -32.47
N THR A 10 9.42 19.16 -31.89
CA THR A 10 8.37 18.27 -31.38
C THR A 10 7.93 18.78 -30.01
N ILE A 11 6.64 19.09 -29.92
CA ILE A 11 5.92 19.48 -28.71
C ILE A 11 5.73 18.22 -27.86
N GLY A 12 6.48 18.10 -26.76
CA GLY A 12 6.22 17.11 -25.73
C GLY A 12 5.01 17.54 -24.90
N VAL A 13 3.90 16.81 -25.03
CA VAL A 13 2.73 16.99 -24.17
C VAL A 13 3.04 16.34 -22.81
N ALA A 14 3.25 17.17 -21.79
CA ALA A 14 3.31 16.72 -20.42
C ALA A 14 1.89 16.39 -19.94
N VAL A 15 1.59 15.09 -19.77
CA VAL A 15 0.40 14.65 -19.05
C VAL A 15 0.64 14.88 -17.55
N MET A 16 0.13 16.00 -17.03
CA MET A 16 0.02 16.23 -15.59
C MET A 16 -1.16 15.41 -15.05
N SER A 17 -0.88 14.28 -14.42
CA SER A 17 -1.86 13.62 -13.53
C SER A 17 -2.02 14.47 -12.26
N ALA A 18 -3.06 15.30 -12.25
CA ALA A 18 -3.42 16.12 -11.10
C ALA A 18 -4.11 15.27 -10.01
N LEU A 19 -3.33 14.76 -9.05
CA LEU A 19 -3.88 14.41 -7.74
C LEU A 19 -4.21 15.70 -6.99
N LEU A 20 -5.45 16.18 -7.12
CA LEU A 20 -6.00 17.23 -6.27
C LEU A 20 -6.04 16.72 -4.82
N ALA A 21 -5.07 17.14 -4.01
CA ALA A 21 -5.12 16.97 -2.57
C ALA A 21 -6.25 17.84 -1.98
N LEU A 22 -7.44 17.27 -1.81
CA LEU A 22 -8.53 17.90 -1.06
C LEU A 22 -8.05 18.20 0.36
N LEU A 23 -7.97 19.49 0.71
CA LEU A 23 -7.51 20.01 2.01
C LEU A 23 -8.54 19.85 3.14
N GLY A 24 -9.48 18.90 3.00
CA GLY A 24 -10.52 18.65 3.99
C GLY A 24 -9.96 18.11 5.32
N PRO A 25 -10.62 18.40 6.46
CA PRO A 25 -10.25 17.79 7.73
C PRO A 25 -10.45 16.28 7.72
N LEU A 26 -9.57 15.54 8.40
CA LEU A 26 -9.79 14.13 8.74
C LEU A 26 -10.96 14.04 9.72
N THR A 27 -12.16 13.92 9.18
CA THR A 27 -13.39 13.67 9.94
C THR A 27 -13.65 12.17 9.97
N ALA A 28 -13.85 11.60 11.16
CA ALA A 28 -14.47 10.29 11.26
C ALA A 28 -15.93 10.42 10.78
N GLY A 29 -16.18 9.97 9.54
CA GLY A 29 -17.50 9.73 8.96
C GLY A 29 -18.36 10.95 8.61
N ALA A 30 -18.32 11.38 7.35
CA ALA A 30 -19.59 11.58 6.65
C ALA A 30 -20.04 10.19 6.22
N ALA A 31 -21.32 9.85 6.42
CA ALA A 31 -21.85 8.54 6.04
C ALA A 31 -21.57 8.29 4.54
N ALA A 32 -20.56 7.47 4.27
CA ALA A 32 -20.38 6.86 2.97
C ALA A 32 -21.65 6.04 2.69
N ALA A 33 -22.02 5.92 1.41
CA ALA A 33 -22.94 4.86 0.96
C ALA A 33 -22.64 3.56 1.73
N SER A 34 -23.67 2.80 2.10
CA SER A 34 -23.61 1.61 2.97
C SER A 34 -22.44 0.66 2.64
N CYS A 35 -21.26 1.00 3.14
CA CYS A 35 -20.06 0.22 2.94
C CYS A 35 -20.06 -0.82 4.05
N THR A 36 -20.07 -2.08 3.64
CA THR A 36 -19.98 -3.21 4.56
C THR A 36 -18.51 -3.61 4.65
N PRO A 37 -17.88 -3.49 5.84
CA PRO A 37 -16.50 -3.92 6.02
C PRO A 37 -16.34 -5.39 5.63
N LYS A 38 -15.29 -5.68 4.88
CA LYS A 38 -14.91 -7.03 4.47
C LYS A 38 -14.14 -7.67 5.61
N THR A 39 -14.64 -8.79 6.11
CA THR A 39 -14.08 -9.53 7.25
C THR A 39 -13.43 -10.85 6.85
N ASN A 40 -13.60 -11.29 5.60
CA ASN A 40 -12.89 -12.43 5.03
C ASN A 40 -12.26 -12.01 3.70
N ILE A 41 -10.94 -12.06 3.61
CA ILE A 41 -10.15 -11.55 2.48
C ILE A 41 -9.20 -12.66 2.01
N GLU A 42 -9.02 -12.77 0.71
CA GLU A 42 -8.02 -13.66 0.12
C GLU A 42 -6.98 -12.86 -0.66
N ALA A 43 -5.69 -13.08 -0.37
CA ALA A 43 -4.60 -12.52 -1.16
C ALA A 43 -4.14 -13.55 -2.20
N ILE A 44 -3.90 -13.09 -3.42
CA ILE A 44 -3.41 -13.87 -4.54
C ILE A 44 -2.14 -13.17 -5.03
N ILE A 45 -1.00 -13.81 -4.79
CA ILE A 45 0.31 -13.15 -4.85
C ILE A 45 1.16 -13.80 -5.94
N ASP A 46 1.56 -13.02 -6.93
CA ASP A 46 2.47 -13.48 -7.97
C ASP A 46 3.87 -13.73 -7.38
N ASP A 47 4.39 -14.94 -7.61
CA ASP A 47 5.74 -15.37 -7.29
C ASP A 47 6.52 -15.86 -8.51
N SER A 48 6.13 -15.41 -9.70
CA SER A 48 6.85 -15.61 -10.95
C SER A 48 8.30 -15.07 -10.89
N GLY A 49 9.14 -15.57 -11.79
CA GLY A 49 10.56 -15.22 -11.84
C GLY A 49 10.83 -13.74 -12.14
N SER A 50 9.94 -13.05 -12.86
CA SER A 50 10.06 -11.62 -13.16
C SER A 50 10.03 -10.75 -11.91
N MET A 51 9.34 -11.22 -10.85
CA MET A 51 9.27 -10.56 -9.55
C MET A 51 10.64 -10.40 -8.88
N ALA A 52 11.66 -11.17 -9.28
CA ALA A 52 13.03 -11.02 -8.76
C ALA A 52 13.68 -9.70 -9.25
N ILE A 53 13.21 -9.17 -10.38
CA ILE A 53 13.71 -7.95 -11.00
C ILE A 53 12.81 -6.77 -10.64
N THR A 54 11.50 -6.89 -10.89
CA THR A 54 10.52 -5.80 -10.72
C THR A 54 10.21 -5.51 -9.24
N ASP A 55 10.39 -6.51 -8.37
CA ASP A 55 10.19 -6.43 -6.92
C ASP A 55 11.37 -7.05 -6.15
N SER A 56 12.60 -6.65 -6.51
CA SER A 56 13.85 -7.17 -5.92
C SER A 56 13.96 -7.01 -4.39
N ASN A 57 13.29 -6.00 -3.82
CA ASN A 57 13.22 -5.79 -2.36
C ASN A 57 12.04 -6.51 -1.68
N LYS A 58 11.30 -7.33 -2.42
CA LYS A 58 10.10 -8.04 -1.96
C LYS A 58 9.10 -7.11 -1.26
N LEU A 59 8.87 -5.94 -1.85
CA LEU A 59 7.89 -4.98 -1.39
C LEU A 59 6.49 -5.59 -1.33
N ARG A 60 6.18 -6.63 -2.11
CA ARG A 60 4.91 -7.38 -1.96
C ARG A 60 4.75 -8.03 -0.60
N VAL A 61 5.81 -8.66 -0.08
CA VAL A 61 5.84 -9.20 1.28
C VAL A 61 5.68 -8.06 2.29
N GLN A 62 6.38 -6.94 2.09
CA GLN A 62 6.30 -5.79 2.99
C GLN A 62 4.93 -5.09 2.95
N GLY A 63 4.27 -5.07 1.79
CA GLY A 63 2.92 -4.56 1.60
C GLY A 63 1.88 -5.45 2.30
N MET A 64 2.03 -6.77 2.21
CA MET A 64 1.23 -7.73 2.96
C MET A 64 1.47 -7.62 4.47
N ASP A 65 2.71 -7.48 4.92
CA ASP A 65 3.04 -7.24 6.33
C ASP A 65 2.34 -5.99 6.87
N LEU A 66 2.34 -4.91 6.08
CA LEU A 66 1.62 -3.67 6.41
C LEU A 66 0.11 -3.91 6.47
N LEU A 67 -0.46 -4.63 5.52
CA LEU A 67 -1.89 -4.97 5.55
C LEU A 67 -2.24 -5.77 6.81
N ILE A 68 -1.48 -6.83 7.12
CA ILE A 68 -1.64 -7.66 8.33
C ILE A 68 -1.55 -6.79 9.59
N ASP A 69 -0.60 -5.84 9.66
CA ASP A 69 -0.44 -4.96 10.82
C ASP A 69 -1.59 -3.97 11.03
N THR A 70 -2.42 -3.77 10.00
CA THR A 70 -3.39 -2.69 9.95
C THR A 70 -4.83 -3.17 9.81
N LEU A 71 -5.07 -4.42 9.42
CA LEU A 71 -6.39 -5.03 9.46
C LEU A 71 -6.90 -5.20 10.91
N PRO A 72 -8.23 -5.18 11.12
CA PRO A 72 -8.83 -5.58 12.40
C PRO A 72 -8.42 -7.01 12.76
N ALA A 73 -8.11 -7.26 14.03
CA ALA A 73 -7.62 -8.56 14.51
C ALA A 73 -8.58 -9.73 14.26
N SER A 74 -9.88 -9.46 14.10
CA SER A 74 -10.92 -10.45 13.80
C SER A 74 -11.08 -10.73 12.31
N THR A 75 -10.37 -10.01 11.44
CA THR A 75 -10.45 -10.20 9.99
C THR A 75 -9.78 -11.52 9.64
N THR A 76 -10.50 -12.39 8.94
CA THR A 76 -9.95 -13.59 8.32
C THR A 76 -9.15 -13.19 7.08
N LEU A 77 -7.91 -13.66 7.00
CA LEU A 77 -7.05 -13.49 5.84
C LEU A 77 -6.52 -14.87 5.44
N GLY A 78 -6.68 -15.25 4.18
CA GLY A 78 -5.93 -16.32 3.53
C GLY A 78 -5.00 -15.76 2.46
N ALA A 79 -4.03 -16.56 2.04
CA ALA A 79 -3.16 -16.20 0.94
C ALA A 79 -2.72 -17.43 0.14
N VAL A 80 -2.80 -17.29 -1.18
CA VAL A 80 -2.18 -18.18 -2.16
C VAL A 80 -1.09 -17.44 -2.93
N GLU A 81 -0.05 -18.16 -3.30
CA GLU A 81 0.93 -17.71 -4.28
C GLU A 81 0.69 -18.41 -5.61
N PHE A 82 1.16 -17.81 -6.71
CA PHE A 82 1.06 -18.43 -8.02
C PHE A 82 2.25 -18.11 -8.92
N GLY A 83 2.44 -18.96 -9.91
CA GLY A 83 3.44 -18.89 -10.95
C GLY A 83 3.03 -19.80 -12.10
N SER A 84 3.95 -20.59 -12.66
CA SER A 84 3.62 -21.68 -13.58
C SER A 84 4.41 -22.97 -13.35
N GLY A 85 5.36 -22.95 -12.39
CA GLY A 85 6.45 -23.92 -12.36
C GLY A 85 7.32 -23.86 -13.63
N PHE A 86 8.57 -24.31 -13.54
CA PHE A 86 9.35 -24.59 -14.76
C PHE A 86 9.04 -25.99 -15.31
N PHE A 87 8.63 -26.93 -14.45
CA PHE A 87 8.41 -28.35 -14.78
C PHE A 87 7.37 -29.09 -13.91
N GLU A 88 6.76 -28.49 -12.88
CA GLU A 88 5.80 -29.17 -11.99
C GLU A 88 4.60 -28.29 -11.64
N GLU A 89 3.43 -28.94 -11.58
CA GLU A 89 2.19 -28.46 -10.97
C GLU A 89 2.22 -28.76 -9.45
N PRO A 90 1.57 -27.94 -8.61
CA PRO A 90 0.65 -26.89 -9.00
C PRO A 90 1.33 -25.54 -9.28
N SER A 91 0.81 -24.86 -10.29
CA SER A 91 1.14 -23.47 -10.63
C SER A 91 0.60 -22.43 -9.62
N ALA A 92 -0.05 -22.88 -8.54
CA ALA A 92 -0.45 -22.07 -7.39
C ALA A 92 -0.52 -22.89 -6.10
N ASP A 93 -0.08 -22.30 -4.98
CA ASP A 93 0.04 -22.98 -3.68
C ASP A 93 -0.45 -22.11 -2.51
N SER A 94 -0.84 -22.78 -1.41
CA SER A 94 -1.19 -22.10 -0.17
C SER A 94 0.05 -21.46 0.46
N VAL A 95 0.02 -20.15 0.71
CA VAL A 95 0.98 -19.51 1.61
C VAL A 95 0.55 -19.76 3.06
N PHE A 96 -0.73 -19.51 3.35
CA PHE A 96 -1.38 -19.87 4.60
C PHE A 96 -2.90 -19.93 4.42
N LYS A 97 -3.55 -20.82 5.18
CA LYS A 97 -5.00 -21.00 5.13
C LYS A 97 -5.74 -19.80 5.75
N PRO A 98 -7.00 -19.55 5.34
CA PRO A 98 -7.81 -18.47 5.89
C PRO A 98 -8.00 -18.59 7.41
N GLU A 99 -7.48 -17.63 8.16
CA GLU A 99 -7.64 -17.57 9.60
C GLU A 99 -7.66 -16.12 10.13
N PRO A 100 -8.16 -15.85 11.35
CA PRO A 100 -8.15 -14.49 11.91
C PRO A 100 -6.73 -13.94 12.06
N VAL A 101 -6.51 -12.70 11.62
CA VAL A 101 -5.19 -12.05 11.66
C VAL A 101 -4.63 -11.94 13.08
N GLY A 102 -5.46 -11.70 14.11
CA GLY A 102 -5.05 -11.29 15.45
C GLY A 102 -3.80 -11.98 16.03
N ALA A 103 -3.95 -13.17 16.60
CA ALA A 103 -2.81 -13.91 17.16
C ALA A 103 -1.91 -14.53 16.08
N ASN A 104 -2.43 -14.71 14.86
CA ASN A 104 -1.75 -15.40 13.77
C ASN A 104 -0.86 -14.49 12.91
N ALA A 105 -0.93 -13.17 13.12
CA ALA A 105 -0.20 -12.18 12.32
C ALA A 105 1.29 -12.50 12.20
N ALA A 106 1.94 -12.94 13.29
CA ALA A 106 3.35 -13.30 13.26
C ALA A 106 3.63 -14.54 12.39
N ALA A 107 2.74 -15.54 12.41
CA ALA A 107 2.87 -16.74 11.60
C ALA A 107 2.61 -16.45 10.11
N MET A 108 1.57 -15.66 9.79
CA MET A 108 1.27 -15.23 8.43
C MET A 108 2.44 -14.49 7.77
N LYS A 109 3.05 -13.52 8.47
CA LYS A 109 4.21 -12.79 7.96
C LYS A 109 5.43 -13.69 7.75
N LYS A 110 5.63 -14.66 8.66
CA LYS A 110 6.70 -15.66 8.50
C LYS A 110 6.43 -16.53 7.27
N ALA A 111 5.20 -16.98 7.05
CA ALA A 111 4.82 -17.77 5.90
C ALA A 111 5.04 -17.00 4.58
N LEU A 112 4.63 -15.73 4.52
CA LEU A 112 4.91 -14.85 3.37
C LEU A 112 6.42 -14.73 3.10
N GLY A 113 7.23 -14.52 4.14
CA GLY A 113 8.68 -14.42 4.00
C GLY A 113 9.36 -15.71 3.54
N VAL A 114 8.71 -16.87 3.69
CA VAL A 114 9.21 -18.19 3.27
C VAL A 114 8.72 -18.54 1.86
N ALA A 115 7.43 -18.42 1.59
CA ALA A 115 6.84 -18.82 0.30
C ALA A 115 7.28 -17.89 -0.83
N ILE A 116 7.16 -16.57 -0.61
CA ILE A 116 7.28 -15.57 -1.66
C ILE A 116 8.77 -15.26 -1.98
N GLN A 117 9.33 -15.95 -2.97
CA GLN A 117 10.76 -15.90 -3.34
C GLN A 117 11.06 -15.43 -4.76
N ALA A 118 10.05 -15.22 -5.60
CA ALA A 118 10.16 -14.99 -7.05
C ALA A 118 10.83 -16.17 -7.78
N ASN A 119 10.43 -17.39 -7.45
CA ASN A 119 11.06 -18.61 -7.96
C ASN A 119 10.08 -19.54 -8.69
N ASN A 120 8.83 -19.12 -8.92
CA ASN A 120 7.77 -20.00 -9.43
C ASN A 120 7.53 -19.90 -10.96
N GLY A 121 8.54 -19.48 -11.72
CA GLY A 121 8.49 -19.55 -13.19
C GLY A 121 7.62 -18.47 -13.85
N GLY A 122 6.66 -18.87 -14.68
CA GLY A 122 5.74 -18.00 -15.42
C GLY A 122 4.56 -17.52 -14.58
N THR A 123 3.45 -17.21 -15.23
CA THR A 123 2.33 -16.45 -14.65
C THR A 123 0.97 -17.06 -15.04
N ASP A 124 0.46 -17.97 -14.21
CA ASP A 124 -0.84 -18.62 -14.40
C ASP A 124 -1.95 -18.02 -13.53
N TYR A 125 -2.73 -17.12 -14.11
CA TYR A 125 -3.89 -16.53 -13.42
C TYR A 125 -5.01 -17.55 -13.21
N ASN A 126 -5.17 -18.55 -14.09
CA ASN A 126 -6.24 -19.53 -13.96
C ASN A 126 -6.02 -20.37 -12.70
N ALA A 127 -4.80 -20.86 -12.50
CA ALA A 127 -4.41 -21.58 -11.29
C ALA A 127 -4.56 -20.71 -10.04
N ALA A 128 -4.12 -19.45 -10.12
CA ALA A 128 -4.22 -18.49 -9.01
C ALA A 128 -5.66 -18.31 -8.52
N PHE A 129 -6.61 -18.06 -9.43
CA PHE A 129 -8.02 -17.91 -9.06
C PHE A 129 -8.65 -19.22 -8.59
N ALA A 130 -8.33 -20.35 -9.23
CA ALA A 130 -8.84 -21.66 -8.83
C ALA A 130 -8.37 -22.06 -7.42
N ALA A 131 -7.08 -21.84 -7.09
CA ALA A 131 -6.54 -22.09 -5.76
C ALA A 131 -7.21 -21.18 -4.72
N SER A 132 -7.35 -19.88 -5.02
CA SER A 132 -8.06 -18.93 -4.16
C SER A 132 -9.52 -19.35 -3.89
N ASP A 133 -10.24 -19.78 -4.91
CA ASP A 133 -11.61 -20.28 -4.80
C ASP A 133 -11.68 -21.55 -3.93
N ALA A 134 -10.75 -22.48 -4.12
CA ALA A 134 -10.71 -23.74 -3.39
C ALA A 134 -10.36 -23.55 -1.91
N GLU A 135 -9.43 -22.65 -1.58
CA GLU A 135 -8.98 -22.42 -0.21
C GLU A 135 -9.92 -21.52 0.59
N ASN A 136 -10.51 -20.53 -0.07
CA ASN A 136 -11.38 -19.55 0.60
C ASN A 136 -12.65 -19.27 -0.20
N PRO A 137 -13.57 -20.26 -0.32
CA PRO A 137 -14.82 -20.13 -1.07
C PRO A 137 -15.82 -19.16 -0.44
N THR A 138 -15.47 -18.52 0.69
CA THR A 138 -16.32 -17.55 1.40
C THR A 138 -15.63 -16.18 1.54
N ALA A 139 -14.49 -15.97 0.87
CA ALA A 139 -13.86 -14.66 0.77
C ALA A 139 -14.88 -13.61 0.31
N GLN A 140 -14.85 -12.42 0.91
CA GLN A 140 -15.75 -11.31 0.59
C GLN A 140 -15.09 -10.25 -0.31
N ALA A 141 -13.78 -10.38 -0.51
CA ALA A 141 -12.93 -9.58 -1.36
C ALA A 141 -11.60 -10.31 -1.63
N ARG A 142 -10.92 -9.92 -2.70
CA ARG A 142 -9.61 -10.41 -3.11
C ARG A 142 -8.61 -9.27 -3.27
N ILE A 143 -7.35 -9.56 -3.01
CA ILE A 143 -6.23 -8.69 -3.43
C ILE A 143 -5.39 -9.51 -4.40
N PHE A 144 -5.33 -9.07 -5.65
CA PHE A 144 -4.57 -9.74 -6.72
C PHE A 144 -3.36 -8.90 -7.09
N LEU A 145 -2.15 -9.43 -6.93
CA LEU A 145 -0.91 -8.69 -7.14
C LEU A 145 -0.02 -9.41 -8.15
N THR A 146 0.41 -8.72 -9.20
CA THR A 146 1.22 -9.29 -10.31
C THR A 146 2.06 -8.23 -11.02
N ASP A 147 3.22 -8.61 -11.56
CA ASP A 147 4.06 -7.76 -12.41
C ASP A 147 4.02 -8.11 -13.89
N GLY A 148 3.33 -9.18 -14.29
CA GLY A 148 3.38 -9.71 -15.64
C GLY A 148 2.02 -10.21 -16.11
N GLY A 149 1.86 -10.31 -17.42
CA GLY A 149 0.67 -10.86 -18.05
C GLY A 149 0.50 -12.36 -17.83
N HIS A 150 -0.75 -12.83 -17.88
CA HIS A 150 -1.03 -14.25 -17.98
C HIS A 150 -0.36 -14.84 -19.23
N ASN A 151 0.42 -15.89 -19.05
CA ASN A 151 1.23 -16.50 -20.11
C ASN A 151 1.14 -18.04 -20.16
N VAL A 152 0.15 -18.63 -19.49
CA VAL A 152 -0.06 -20.09 -19.43
C VAL A 152 -1.43 -20.45 -20.02
N GLY A 153 -1.43 -20.81 -21.31
CA GLY A 153 -2.65 -21.17 -22.01
C GLY A 153 -3.61 -19.99 -22.22
N GLU A 154 -4.89 -20.30 -22.41
CA GLU A 154 -5.94 -19.29 -22.57
C GLU A 154 -6.44 -18.83 -21.19
N TYR A 155 -6.69 -17.52 -21.05
CA TYR A 155 -7.27 -16.99 -19.83
C TYR A 155 -8.77 -17.30 -19.74
N ASN A 156 -9.17 -18.12 -18.76
CA ASN A 156 -10.52 -18.65 -18.65
C ASN A 156 -11.48 -17.77 -17.84
N ASN A 157 -11.08 -16.53 -17.50
CA ASN A 157 -11.85 -15.60 -16.67
C ASN A 157 -12.20 -16.15 -15.27
N GLY A 158 -11.25 -16.87 -14.65
CA GLY A 158 -11.45 -17.47 -13.32
C GLY A 158 -11.86 -16.47 -12.22
N HIS A 159 -11.59 -15.18 -12.41
CA HIS A 159 -12.04 -14.11 -11.49
C HIS A 159 -13.56 -14.04 -11.33
N LEU A 160 -14.32 -14.51 -12.32
CA LEU A 160 -15.79 -14.48 -12.33
C LEU A 160 -16.44 -15.66 -11.61
N VAL A 161 -15.69 -16.70 -11.22
CA VAL A 161 -16.27 -17.91 -10.60
C VAL A 161 -16.89 -17.58 -9.24
N HIS A 162 -16.12 -16.94 -8.35
CA HIS A 162 -16.60 -16.49 -7.05
C HIS A 162 -17.11 -15.03 -7.08
N ASN A 163 -16.64 -14.22 -8.04
CA ASN A 163 -17.15 -12.88 -8.33
C ASN A 163 -17.28 -11.95 -7.10
N VAL A 164 -16.18 -11.77 -6.38
CA VAL A 164 -16.08 -10.85 -5.25
C VAL A 164 -15.13 -9.71 -5.58
N PRO A 165 -15.30 -8.50 -5.00
CA PRO A 165 -14.43 -7.36 -5.28
C PRO A 165 -12.95 -7.72 -5.27
N THR A 166 -12.30 -7.61 -6.44
CA THR A 166 -10.88 -7.92 -6.64
C THR A 166 -10.10 -6.62 -6.79
N TYR A 167 -9.32 -6.29 -5.77
CA TYR A 167 -8.39 -5.18 -5.79
C TYR A 167 -7.11 -5.63 -6.49
N VAL A 168 -6.91 -5.16 -7.71
CA VAL A 168 -5.82 -5.59 -8.60
C VAL A 168 -4.67 -4.59 -8.51
N ILE A 169 -3.46 -5.08 -8.25
CA ILE A 169 -2.24 -4.29 -8.19
C ILE A 169 -1.29 -4.79 -9.28
N GLY A 170 -0.96 -3.92 -10.23
CA GLY A 170 -0.06 -4.24 -11.33
C GLY A 170 1.26 -3.46 -11.26
N PHE A 171 2.43 -4.13 -11.33
CA PHE A 171 3.72 -3.44 -11.46
C PHE A 171 4.04 -3.11 -12.91
N SER A 172 4.35 -1.84 -13.20
CA SER A 172 4.31 -1.34 -14.57
C SER A 172 5.60 -1.48 -15.40
N GLU A 173 6.59 -2.28 -14.99
CA GLU A 173 7.73 -2.59 -15.88
C GLU A 173 7.54 -3.93 -16.62
N GLY A 174 6.94 -4.93 -15.98
CA GLY A 174 6.63 -6.21 -16.61
C GLY A 174 5.27 -6.24 -17.35
N LEU A 175 4.37 -5.30 -17.06
CA LEU A 175 3.08 -5.12 -17.74
C LEU A 175 3.17 -4.21 -18.99
N ALA A 176 4.25 -4.34 -19.77
CA ALA A 176 4.47 -3.46 -20.92
C ALA A 176 3.44 -3.63 -22.05
N ALA A 177 2.79 -4.80 -22.14
CA ALA A 177 1.78 -5.09 -23.15
C ALA A 177 0.42 -4.45 -22.78
N PRO A 178 -0.20 -3.68 -23.70
CA PRO A 178 -1.52 -3.10 -23.47
C PRO A 178 -2.60 -4.13 -23.17
N GLU A 179 -2.52 -5.34 -23.75
CA GLU A 179 -3.49 -6.40 -23.49
C GLU A 179 -3.46 -6.88 -22.04
N ASP A 180 -2.28 -6.93 -21.41
CA ASP A 180 -2.13 -7.37 -20.03
C ASP A 180 -2.68 -6.32 -19.06
N GLN A 181 -2.40 -5.04 -19.28
CA GLN A 181 -2.99 -3.95 -18.51
C GLN A 181 -4.52 -3.96 -18.63
N ALA A 182 -5.04 -4.11 -19.86
CA ALA A 182 -6.47 -4.20 -20.10
C ALA A 182 -7.09 -5.41 -19.39
N ARG A 183 -6.39 -6.56 -19.33
CA ARG A 183 -6.84 -7.74 -18.59
C ARG A 183 -6.93 -7.45 -17.08
N LEU A 184 -5.94 -6.79 -16.49
CA LEU A 184 -5.96 -6.44 -15.07
C LEU A 184 -7.07 -5.45 -14.71
N GLU A 185 -7.27 -4.43 -15.55
CA GLU A 185 -8.38 -3.49 -15.39
C GLU A 185 -9.73 -4.19 -15.54
N ARG A 186 -9.84 -5.13 -16.48
CA ARG A 186 -11.04 -5.97 -16.66
C ARG A 186 -11.34 -6.82 -15.43
N ILE A 187 -10.33 -7.48 -14.85
CA ILE A 187 -10.51 -8.28 -13.62
C ILE A 187 -11.09 -7.41 -12.49
N ALA A 188 -10.53 -6.23 -12.26
CA ALA A 188 -11.01 -5.34 -11.21
C ALA A 188 -12.43 -4.81 -11.47
N SER A 189 -12.69 -4.35 -12.70
CA SER A 189 -13.97 -3.74 -13.06
C SER A 189 -15.12 -4.74 -13.10
N GLU A 190 -14.89 -5.97 -13.59
CA GLU A 190 -15.94 -6.99 -13.66
C GLU A 190 -16.31 -7.56 -12.29
N THR A 191 -15.40 -7.57 -11.31
CA THR A 191 -15.72 -8.04 -9.94
C THR A 191 -16.13 -6.94 -8.96
N GLY A 192 -16.17 -5.68 -9.41
CA GLY A 192 -16.50 -4.53 -8.56
C GLY A 192 -15.38 -4.12 -7.59
N GLY A 193 -14.13 -4.44 -7.92
CA GLY A 193 -12.94 -3.96 -7.23
C GLY A 193 -12.32 -2.73 -7.91
N HIS A 194 -11.01 -2.53 -7.70
CA HIS A 194 -10.25 -1.40 -8.23
C HIS A 194 -8.88 -1.84 -8.75
N TYR A 195 -8.47 -1.29 -9.89
CA TYR A 195 -7.14 -1.50 -10.46
C TYR A 195 -6.18 -0.37 -10.03
N TYR A 196 -5.01 -0.75 -9.51
CA TYR A 196 -3.93 0.14 -9.09
C TYR A 196 -2.68 -0.14 -9.93
N PRO A 197 -2.48 0.57 -11.05
CA PRO A 197 -1.24 0.49 -11.81
C PRO A 197 -0.13 1.23 -11.04
N LEU A 198 0.95 0.52 -10.73
CA LEU A 198 2.10 1.08 -10.02
C LEU A 198 3.22 1.41 -11.01
N SER A 199 3.46 2.71 -11.21
CA SER A 199 4.61 3.20 -12.00
C SER A 199 5.96 3.02 -11.29
N ASP A 200 5.91 2.77 -9.99
CA ASP A 200 7.06 2.70 -9.08
C ASP A 200 6.69 1.76 -7.93
N SER A 201 7.49 0.72 -7.71
CA SER A 201 7.25 -0.29 -6.68
C SER A 201 7.26 0.32 -5.26
N SER A 202 7.88 1.50 -5.05
CA SER A 202 7.81 2.27 -3.80
C SER A 202 6.39 2.69 -3.40
N GLN A 203 5.44 2.69 -4.35
CA GLN A 203 4.04 3.04 -4.10
C GLN A 203 3.23 1.87 -3.54
N LEU A 204 3.73 0.64 -3.63
CA LEU A 204 2.97 -0.56 -3.34
C LEU A 204 2.38 -0.56 -1.93
N GLN A 205 3.19 -0.27 -0.93
CA GLN A 205 2.73 -0.28 0.46
C GLN A 205 1.67 0.80 0.70
N ALA A 206 1.78 1.95 0.01
CA ALA A 206 0.78 3.00 0.09
C ALA A 206 -0.55 2.56 -0.54
N VAL A 207 -0.50 1.83 -1.66
CA VAL A 207 -1.69 1.23 -2.28
C VAL A 207 -2.30 0.15 -1.39
N MET A 208 -1.50 -0.74 -0.80
CA MET A 208 -1.99 -1.73 0.17
C MET A 208 -2.70 -1.08 1.36
N ASN A 209 -2.21 0.07 1.80
CA ASN A 209 -2.84 0.85 2.85
C ASN A 209 -4.12 1.59 2.37
N SER A 210 -4.24 1.96 1.09
CA SER A 210 -5.51 2.44 0.54
C SER A 210 -6.54 1.30 0.46
N ILE A 211 -6.15 0.14 -0.07
CA ILE A 211 -6.98 -1.06 -0.16
C ILE A 211 -7.49 -1.46 1.24
N GLY A 212 -6.62 -1.51 2.25
CA GLY A 212 -7.04 -1.81 3.62
C GLY A 212 -8.04 -0.79 4.20
N ALA A 213 -8.01 0.47 3.77
CA ALA A 213 -9.02 1.47 4.15
C ALA A 213 -10.37 1.20 3.45
N GLU A 214 -10.35 0.87 2.17
CA GLU A 214 -11.54 0.52 1.39
C GLU A 214 -12.22 -0.75 1.93
N LEU A 215 -11.44 -1.81 2.16
CA LEU A 215 -11.90 -3.08 2.75
C LEU A 215 -12.55 -2.88 4.12
N THR A 216 -12.10 -1.89 4.89
CA THR A 216 -12.61 -1.61 6.25
C THR A 216 -13.59 -0.44 6.30
N CYS A 217 -14.05 0.05 5.14
CA CYS A 217 -15.00 1.15 5.01
C CYS A 217 -14.57 2.45 5.70
N GLN A 218 -13.28 2.75 5.59
CA GLN A 218 -12.69 3.94 6.15
C GLN A 218 -12.41 4.97 5.10
N THR A 219 -12.39 6.23 5.52
CA THR A 219 -11.93 7.33 4.67
C THR A 219 -10.52 7.01 4.18
N PRO A 220 -10.28 7.07 2.85
CA PRO A 220 -8.95 6.89 2.30
C PRO A 220 -7.94 7.81 2.99
N PRO A 221 -6.71 7.32 3.27
CA PRO A 221 -5.71 8.15 3.91
C PRO A 221 -5.31 9.31 2.99
N ARG A 222 -5.01 10.45 3.60
CA ARG A 222 -4.40 11.57 2.89
C ARG A 222 -2.95 11.24 2.57
N THR A 223 -2.58 11.31 1.30
CA THR A 223 -1.23 10.96 0.82
C THR A 223 -0.38 12.21 0.54
N PHE A 224 0.91 12.10 0.85
CA PHE A 224 1.97 13.04 0.49
C PHE A 224 3.11 12.25 -0.14
N THR A 225 3.67 12.75 -1.24
CA THR A 225 4.84 12.17 -1.90
C THR A 225 5.98 13.18 -1.87
N ASP A 226 7.06 12.84 -1.18
CA ASP A 226 8.23 13.69 -1.03
C ASP A 226 9.45 13.05 -1.71
N LYS A 227 10.16 13.82 -2.53
CA LYS A 227 11.52 13.46 -2.97
C LYS A 227 12.53 14.09 -2.01
N LEU A 228 13.28 13.28 -1.28
CA LEU A 228 14.17 13.74 -0.21
C LEU A 228 15.61 13.27 -0.45
N ALA A 229 16.55 14.22 -0.44
CA ALA A 229 17.98 13.92 -0.32
C ALA A 229 18.37 13.64 1.14
N GLN A 230 19.51 12.99 1.36
CA GLN A 230 20.00 12.71 2.71
C GLN A 230 20.08 13.96 3.59
N GLY A 231 19.62 13.83 4.83
CA GLY A 231 19.56 14.91 5.83
C GLY A 231 18.41 15.89 5.62
N LYS A 232 17.75 15.92 4.45
CA LYS A 232 16.63 16.81 4.18
C LYS A 232 15.34 16.33 4.83
N SER A 233 14.45 17.28 5.10
CA SER A 233 13.20 17.03 5.80
C SER A 233 12.04 17.83 5.22
N LYS A 234 10.84 17.29 5.34
CA LYS A 234 9.57 17.96 5.00
C LYS A 234 8.67 18.03 6.22
N VAL A 235 7.92 19.12 6.34
CA VAL A 235 6.91 19.31 7.38
C VAL A 235 5.54 19.20 6.75
N HIS A 236 4.69 18.38 7.37
CA HIS A 236 3.32 18.17 6.95
C HIS A 236 2.35 18.63 8.04
N VAL A 237 1.18 19.07 7.61
CA VAL A 237 0.09 19.52 8.47
C VAL A 237 -1.21 18.90 7.97
N VAL A 238 -1.92 18.23 8.86
CA VAL A 238 -3.21 17.61 8.57
C VAL A 238 -4.24 18.07 9.59
N SER A 239 -5.40 18.54 9.11
CA SER A 239 -6.49 18.94 9.98
C SER A 239 -7.18 17.71 10.56
N VAL A 240 -7.45 17.76 11.87
CA VAL A 240 -8.07 16.68 12.66
C VAL A 240 -9.42 17.17 13.17
N GLY A 241 -10.48 16.43 12.85
CA GLY A 241 -11.83 16.70 13.33
C GLY A 241 -11.99 16.40 14.83
N GLY A 242 -13.03 16.97 15.46
CA GLY A 242 -13.28 16.76 16.90
C GLY A 242 -13.64 15.32 17.30
N SER A 243 -14.17 14.54 16.36
CA SER A 243 -14.51 13.12 16.53
C SER A 243 -13.29 12.18 16.42
N THR A 244 -12.22 12.62 15.77
CA THR A 244 -11.01 11.82 15.53
C THR A 244 -10.11 11.78 16.77
N LYS A 245 -10.08 10.63 17.46
CA LYS A 245 -9.28 10.45 18.70
C LYS A 245 -7.89 9.88 18.47
N THR A 246 -7.73 9.16 17.35
CA THR A 246 -6.50 8.50 16.97
C THR A 246 -6.32 8.59 15.45
N VAL A 247 -5.11 8.93 15.02
CA VAL A 247 -4.68 8.94 13.62
C VAL A 247 -3.53 7.96 13.45
N GLN A 248 -3.45 7.32 12.29
CA GLN A 248 -2.32 6.53 11.84
C GLN A 248 -1.53 7.34 10.80
N ILE A 249 -0.21 7.39 10.97
CA ILE A 249 0.73 7.94 9.98
C ILE A 249 1.57 6.77 9.48
N ALA A 250 1.46 6.42 8.21
CA ALA A 250 2.29 5.42 7.54
C ALA A 250 3.33 6.13 6.67
N LEU A 251 4.59 5.76 6.83
CA LEU A 251 5.71 6.17 5.98
C LEU A 251 6.16 4.92 5.22
N THR A 252 6.38 5.04 3.92
CA THR A 252 6.71 3.91 3.02
C THR A 252 7.75 4.35 2.00
N TRP A 253 8.70 3.48 1.68
CA TRP A 253 9.82 3.73 0.76
C TRP A 253 10.34 2.41 0.15
N ALA A 254 11.02 2.48 -1.00
CA ALA A 254 11.41 1.27 -1.74
C ALA A 254 12.60 0.50 -1.16
N SER A 255 13.69 1.17 -0.76
CA SER A 255 14.93 0.46 -0.40
C SER A 255 15.03 0.21 1.11
N PRO A 256 15.33 -1.02 1.55
CA PRO A 256 15.60 -1.31 2.96
C PRO A 256 16.90 -0.66 3.48
N LEU A 257 17.74 -0.14 2.57
CA LEU A 257 18.97 0.58 2.91
C LEU A 257 18.70 2.05 3.27
N ASP A 258 17.55 2.58 2.87
CA ASP A 258 17.12 3.93 3.21
C ASP A 258 16.45 3.97 4.59
N LYS A 259 16.71 5.03 5.35
CA LYS A 259 16.16 5.21 6.70
C LYS A 259 15.49 6.56 6.83
N PHE A 260 14.24 6.53 7.27
CA PHE A 260 13.46 7.73 7.53
C PHE A 260 13.07 7.87 8.99
N LYS A 261 12.90 9.12 9.42
CA LYS A 261 12.48 9.45 10.78
C LYS A 261 11.25 10.35 10.78
N LEU A 262 10.24 9.93 11.54
CA LEU A 262 9.12 10.78 11.93
C LEU A 262 9.41 11.48 13.27
N SER A 263 9.34 12.81 13.27
CA SER A 263 9.64 13.66 14.43
C SER A 263 8.72 14.88 14.50
N GLY A 264 8.82 15.65 15.59
CA GLY A 264 8.09 16.92 15.71
C GLY A 264 6.57 16.80 15.74
N ILE A 265 6.04 15.62 16.11
CA ILE A 265 4.59 15.37 16.17
C ILE A 265 3.97 16.26 17.26
N SER A 266 3.06 17.14 16.84
CA SER A 266 2.35 18.06 17.71
C SER A 266 0.95 18.35 17.16
N LEU A 267 -0.02 18.50 18.06
CA LEU A 267 -1.35 19.00 17.74
C LEU A 267 -1.37 20.50 18.02
N VAL A 268 -1.74 21.29 17.02
CA VAL A 268 -1.74 22.75 17.06
C VAL A 268 -3.17 23.27 16.91
N GLN A 269 -3.57 24.22 17.73
CA GLN A 269 -4.85 24.92 17.63
C GLN A 269 -4.62 26.43 17.77
N HIS A 270 -5.18 27.23 16.86
CA HIS A 270 -4.95 28.69 16.80
C HIS A 270 -3.46 29.07 16.85
N GLY A 271 -2.61 28.34 16.12
CA GLY A 271 -1.16 28.56 16.09
C GLY A 271 -0.39 28.12 17.33
N ARG A 272 -1.05 27.64 18.40
CA ARG A 272 -0.42 27.19 19.65
C ARG A 272 -0.40 25.66 19.76
N PRO A 273 0.72 25.02 20.15
CA PRO A 273 0.75 23.58 20.42
C PRO A 273 -0.09 23.24 21.65
N ILE A 274 -1.12 22.43 21.48
CA ILE A 274 -2.02 21.98 22.57
C ILE A 274 -1.69 20.56 23.06
N ALA A 275 -1.05 19.75 22.22
CA ALA A 275 -0.50 18.46 22.61
C ALA A 275 0.80 18.17 21.85
N VAL A 276 1.74 17.48 22.49
CA VAL A 276 3.03 17.12 21.86
C VAL A 276 3.39 15.66 22.15
N ALA A 277 4.13 15.05 21.23
CA ALA A 277 4.74 13.76 21.51
C ALA A 277 5.70 13.86 22.71
N PRO A 278 5.78 12.83 23.57
CA PRO A 278 6.67 12.85 24.72
C PRO A 278 8.12 13.15 24.31
N ARG A 279 8.77 14.11 25.00
CA ARG A 279 10.22 14.35 24.90
C ARG A 279 10.88 14.01 26.25
N PRO A 280 12.12 13.49 26.27
CA PRO A 280 12.81 13.13 27.51
C PRO A 280 13.10 14.28 28.51
N SER A 281 13.00 15.57 28.14
CA SER A 281 13.59 16.64 28.98
C SER A 281 12.91 18.03 29.01
N ALA A 282 11.61 18.16 28.73
CA ALA A 282 10.99 19.51 28.66
C ALA A 282 10.38 20.00 30.00
N LYS A 283 11.05 20.97 30.65
CA LYS A 283 10.59 21.78 31.81
C LYS A 283 9.75 23.01 31.38
N THR A 284 8.70 22.84 30.59
CA THR A 284 7.80 23.94 30.16
C THR A 284 6.33 23.59 30.45
N PRO A 285 5.42 24.58 30.60
CA PRO A 285 4.05 24.37 31.07
C PRO A 285 3.34 23.38 30.15
N LYS A 286 2.87 22.27 30.73
CA LYS A 286 2.69 20.97 30.06
C LYS A 286 1.52 20.98 29.06
N PRO A 287 1.75 21.09 27.72
CA PRO A 287 0.77 20.61 26.75
C PRO A 287 0.39 19.16 27.07
N ARG A 288 -0.84 18.75 26.71
CA ARG A 288 -1.26 17.36 26.89
C ARG A 288 -0.30 16.42 26.14
N LYS A 289 -0.03 15.25 26.71
CA LYS A 289 0.84 14.25 26.06
C LYS A 289 0.05 13.49 25.00
N LEU A 290 0.59 13.42 23.78
CA LEU A 290 0.10 12.49 22.77
C LEU A 290 0.51 11.06 23.14
N LYS A 291 -0.37 10.09 22.88
CA LYS A 291 -0.04 8.67 22.99
C LYS A 291 0.54 8.21 21.66
N ILE A 292 1.80 7.76 21.66
CA ILE A 292 2.49 7.35 20.43
C ILE A 292 2.79 5.86 20.51
N LYS A 293 2.33 5.09 19.51
CA LYS A 293 2.79 3.71 19.27
C LYS A 293 3.46 3.65 17.92
N ARG A 294 4.55 2.88 17.81
CA ARG A 294 5.32 2.73 16.57
C ARG A 294 5.44 1.26 16.24
N ARG A 295 5.27 0.94 14.97
CA ARG A 295 5.54 -0.36 14.36
C ARG A 295 6.20 -0.09 13.02
N GLY A 296 7.14 -0.91 12.60
CA GLY A 296 7.80 -0.70 11.33
C GLY A 296 8.59 -1.91 10.91
N SER A 297 8.98 -1.89 9.65
CA SER A 297 9.88 -2.85 9.02
C SER A 297 11.07 -2.09 8.40
N SER A 298 11.81 -2.75 7.51
CA SER A 298 12.92 -2.16 6.77
C SER A 298 12.48 -1.10 5.76
N THR A 299 11.25 -1.16 5.25
CA THR A 299 10.74 -0.29 4.17
C THR A 299 9.48 0.49 4.55
N PHE A 300 9.02 0.38 5.80
CA PHE A 300 7.90 1.19 6.28
C PHE A 300 7.95 1.50 7.79
N LEU A 301 7.25 2.56 8.19
CA LEU A 301 7.03 2.94 9.58
C LEU A 301 5.57 3.40 9.77
N VAL A 302 4.83 2.70 10.62
CA VAL A 302 3.49 3.06 11.07
C VAL A 302 3.55 3.67 12.47
N VAL A 303 2.99 4.87 12.61
CA VAL A 303 2.89 5.59 13.89
C VAL A 303 1.43 5.87 14.21
N GLU A 304 0.93 5.27 15.29
CA GLU A 304 -0.37 5.62 15.86
C GLU A 304 -0.20 6.81 16.80
N VAL A 305 -1.00 7.85 16.57
CA VAL A 305 -1.05 9.07 17.37
C VAL A 305 -2.43 9.17 18.01
N GLY A 306 -2.51 8.85 19.31
CA GLY A 306 -3.73 8.93 20.12
C GLY A 306 -3.74 10.13 21.06
N GLY A 307 -4.92 10.40 21.63
CA GLY A 307 -5.15 11.57 22.49
C GLY A 307 -5.38 12.84 21.68
N LEU A 308 -5.93 12.70 20.48
CA LEU A 308 -6.22 13.81 19.58
C LEU A 308 -7.53 14.51 19.93
N SER A 309 -7.56 15.81 19.63
CA SER A 309 -8.73 16.67 19.64
C SER A 309 -8.77 17.49 18.35
N LYS A 310 -9.82 18.29 18.16
CA LYS A 310 -9.93 19.21 17.02
C LYS A 310 -8.68 20.09 16.93
N GLY A 311 -8.07 20.18 15.75
CA GLY A 311 -6.85 20.97 15.54
C GLY A 311 -6.09 20.55 14.29
N ASN A 312 -4.83 20.92 14.21
CA ASN A 312 -3.92 20.58 13.11
C ASN A 312 -2.79 19.70 13.65
N LEU A 313 -2.71 18.46 13.19
CA LEU A 313 -1.60 17.57 13.47
C LEU A 313 -0.43 17.94 12.57
N LYS A 314 0.63 18.48 13.16
CA LYS A 314 1.89 18.85 12.51
C LYS A 314 2.96 17.81 12.83
N PHE A 315 3.71 17.40 11.82
CA PHE A 315 4.83 16.47 11.98
C PHE A 315 5.89 16.70 10.90
N LYS A 316 7.09 16.17 11.14
CA LYS A 316 8.25 16.29 10.25
C LYS A 316 8.75 14.92 9.86
N VAL A 317 8.92 14.69 8.57
CA VAL A 317 9.59 13.51 8.00
C VAL A 317 10.99 13.91 7.55
N GLN A 318 11.98 13.04 7.76
CA GLN A 318 13.37 13.30 7.41
C GLN A 318 14.02 12.04 6.84
N ALA A 319 14.74 12.20 5.72
CA ALA A 319 15.67 11.21 5.19
C ALA A 319 16.93 11.21 6.06
N VAL A 320 17.10 10.20 6.91
CA VAL A 320 18.26 10.09 7.82
C VAL A 320 19.45 9.50 7.09
N THR A 321 19.22 8.42 6.35
CA THR A 321 20.23 7.71 5.57
C THR A 321 19.62 7.38 4.22
N ILE A 322 20.34 7.70 3.14
CA ILE A 322 20.01 7.24 1.78
C ILE A 322 21.10 6.25 1.39
N GLY A 323 20.80 4.96 1.60
CA GLY A 323 21.72 3.85 1.37
C GLY A 323 21.53 3.18 0.02
N SER A 324 20.46 3.52 -0.71
CA SER A 324 20.19 3.04 -2.07
C SER A 324 21.18 3.54 -3.13
N GLY A 325 21.97 4.57 -2.84
CA GLY A 325 22.88 5.20 -3.80
C GLY A 325 22.24 6.30 -4.64
N GLU A 326 20.91 6.47 -4.55
CA GLU A 326 20.18 7.52 -5.24
C GLU A 326 20.45 8.92 -4.63
N PRO A 327 20.52 9.99 -5.45
CA PRO A 327 20.70 11.35 -4.93
C PRO A 327 19.47 11.84 -4.13
N GLN A 328 18.30 11.33 -4.48
CA GLN A 328 17.03 11.58 -3.80
C GLN A 328 16.17 10.32 -3.88
N VAL A 329 15.40 10.09 -2.84
CA VAL A 329 14.49 8.94 -2.77
C VAL A 329 13.06 9.41 -2.55
N THR A 330 12.12 8.64 -3.08
CA THR A 330 10.69 8.86 -2.88
C THR A 330 10.27 8.32 -1.51
N LEU A 331 9.68 9.18 -0.70
CA LEU A 331 8.99 8.83 0.54
C LEU A 331 7.50 9.10 0.36
N THR A 332 6.68 8.08 0.55
CA THR A 332 5.22 8.25 0.61
C THR A 332 4.77 8.27 2.05
N THR A 333 4.08 9.34 2.43
CA THR A 333 3.46 9.51 3.75
C THR A 333 1.94 9.51 3.63
N GLN A 334 1.28 8.63 4.36
CA GLN A 334 -0.17 8.52 4.43
C GLN A 334 -0.68 8.80 5.82
N VAL A 335 -1.75 9.59 5.94
CA VAL A 335 -2.36 10.00 7.21
C VAL A 335 -3.85 9.75 7.17
N GLY A 336 -4.35 8.88 8.05
CA GLY A 336 -5.76 8.53 8.12
C GLY A 336 -6.24 8.27 9.55
N PRO A 337 -7.56 8.15 9.78
CA PRO A 337 -8.07 7.65 11.07
C PRO A 337 -7.47 6.27 11.36
N LYS A 338 -7.28 5.95 12.64
CA LYS A 338 -6.87 4.58 13.01
C LYS A 338 -7.99 3.60 12.66
N ARG A 339 -7.61 2.47 12.05
CA ARG A 339 -8.54 1.37 11.79
C ARG A 339 -9.06 0.76 13.09
N LYS A 340 -10.39 0.59 13.17
CA LYS A 340 -11.08 -0.02 14.32
C LYS A 340 -10.96 -1.53 14.29
#